data_AF-A0AAW0CUV1-F1
#
_entry.id   AF-A0AAW0CUV1-F1
#
_cell.length_a   1.000
_cell.length_b   1.000
_cell.length_c   1.000
_cell.angle_alpha   90.00
_cell.angle_beta   90.00
_cell.angle_gamma   90.00
#
_symmetry.space_group_name_H-M   'P 1'
#
loop_
_entity.id
_entity.type
_entity.pdbx_description
1 polymer ?
#
loop_
_entity_poly.entity_id
_entity_poly.type
_entity_poly.pdbx_seq_one_letter_code
_entity_poly.pdbx_strand_id
1 'polypeptide(L)'
;MNPSVSLPLAGIATEIWLNCWSFCSTKDLRRLALVCRVFRDICHPLLFQHQRFDAPKVAQPDWPSVAHSLHRTTLRLVKLPDSPHALFVRSWSFGSTPSREYPSLEEIFPNVRNITIVLQKYLHLETVFKSSLGAHRNLRSLYLFRVLIDDALRETLAGLPSLESLELDWCPFSNLDGPLIPLKEFKMGVWWLTSSSPLPFNIVSPPALRTLTLIGDRSYILLHTFTSLEQQFPNLRVLRAELHDVVLEHFLKFLKLCPHLDELAITSFLTKLPTNPLSNRAIPRLRLFKGPRQLAAFFIAGRPVSTIELEGSTDAWQEWRIPHREIVAELADIAKAAPGILSLTTSAMMRQIPDVSAAIATQWPNLRELRLVPRDVYVPPSPVGRVVLYDSDSESEEESDDGEDQIPVDERVDERVVEFSDSESLSSHSSSPEPSICGVLRESNSSEDSNPLPDVLVSGYMYSLNGSVSPMPKPFASPVISWDPRNIDDLVRSICAGRLTFPDTLQILRLTTPDSWDGPNKPETFSVEDEHRIILALETQLPTLRELDFGERRVWRLYRTMWTQISSGAKIASVHHSA
;
A
#
# COMPACT_ATOMS: atom_id res chain seq x y z
N MET A 1 -24.95 35.28 38.65
CA MET A 1 -24.62 33.93 38.16
C MET A 1 -25.64 33.57 37.09
N ASN A 2 -25.24 33.46 35.83
CA ASN A 2 -26.18 32.98 34.79
C ASN A 2 -26.37 31.47 34.97
N PRO A 3 -27.61 30.95 34.93
CA PRO A 3 -27.81 29.51 34.84
C PRO A 3 -27.16 29.03 33.55
N SER A 4 -26.25 28.06 33.66
CA SER A 4 -25.61 27.44 32.50
C SER A 4 -26.69 26.82 31.62
N VAL A 5 -26.83 27.33 30.39
CA VAL A 5 -27.73 26.76 29.39
C VAL A 5 -27.16 25.41 28.96
N SER A 6 -27.49 24.38 29.72
CA SER A 6 -27.23 22.99 29.37
C SER A 6 -28.13 22.60 28.21
N LEU A 7 -27.66 22.87 26.98
CA LEU A 7 -28.28 22.32 25.78
C LEU A 7 -28.35 20.80 25.94
N PRO A 8 -29.55 20.19 25.91
CA PRO A 8 -29.68 18.77 26.16
C PRO A 8 -29.08 17.99 24.98
N LEU A 9 -27.89 17.44 25.18
CA LEU A 9 -27.19 16.55 24.24
C LEU A 9 -28.08 15.38 23.77
N ALA A 10 -29.06 15.00 24.58
CA ALA A 10 -30.09 14.01 24.28
C ALA A 10 -31.02 14.37 23.09
N GLY A 11 -31.02 15.62 22.62
CA GLY A 11 -31.80 16.05 21.44
C GLY A 11 -31.08 15.91 20.10
N ILE A 12 -29.80 15.53 20.09
CA ILE A 12 -29.01 15.38 18.85
C ILE A 12 -29.23 13.98 18.27
N ALA A 13 -29.63 13.93 17.00
CA ALA A 13 -29.91 12.69 16.29
C ALA A 13 -28.67 11.78 16.15
N THR A 14 -28.87 10.46 16.23
CA THR A 14 -27.81 9.44 16.21
C THR A 14 -26.91 9.54 14.98
N GLU A 15 -27.46 9.91 13.83
CA GLU A 15 -26.76 10.08 12.56
C GLU A 15 -25.72 11.21 12.63
N ILE A 16 -26.02 12.28 13.39
CA ILE A 16 -25.09 13.39 13.62
C ILE A 16 -23.92 12.89 14.48
N TRP A 17 -24.20 12.13 15.55
CA TRP A 17 -23.15 11.54 16.38
C TRP A 17 -22.26 10.56 15.60
N LEU A 18 -22.85 9.66 14.81
CA LEU A 18 -22.11 8.75 13.94
C LEU A 18 -21.19 9.51 12.97
N ASN A 19 -21.69 10.57 12.35
CA ASN A 19 -20.91 11.40 11.43
C ASN A 19 -19.83 12.24 12.14
N CYS A 20 -20.07 12.70 13.37
CA CYS A 20 -19.03 13.38 14.16
C CYS A 20 -17.93 12.40 14.61
N TRP A 21 -18.29 11.18 15.00
CA TRP A 21 -17.36 10.22 15.60
C TRP A 21 -16.65 9.32 14.58
N SER A 22 -17.08 9.28 13.32
CA SER A 22 -16.31 8.66 12.23
C SER A 22 -14.94 9.33 12.00
N PHE A 23 -14.73 10.55 12.54
CA PHE A 23 -13.45 11.25 12.58
C PHE A 23 -12.64 11.04 13.87
N CYS A 24 -13.19 10.35 14.87
CA CYS A 24 -12.50 10.08 16.14
C CYS A 24 -11.51 8.92 16.01
N SER A 25 -10.42 8.96 16.79
CA SER A 25 -9.49 7.82 16.87
C SER A 25 -10.13 6.63 17.58
N THR A 26 -9.62 5.42 17.37
CA THR A 26 -10.05 4.22 18.11
C THR A 26 -9.88 4.37 19.63
N LYS A 27 -8.90 5.16 20.10
CA LYS A 27 -8.69 5.47 21.53
C LYS A 27 -9.81 6.35 22.06
N ASP A 28 -10.25 7.35 21.29
CA ASP A 28 -11.33 8.24 21.67
C ASP A 28 -12.71 7.56 21.58
N LEU A 29 -12.94 6.75 20.54
CA LEU A 29 -14.15 5.93 20.43
C LEU A 29 -14.32 4.97 21.61
N ARG A 30 -13.24 4.35 22.10
CA ARG A 30 -13.27 3.52 23.32
C ARG A 30 -13.63 4.33 24.56
N ARG A 31 -13.08 5.55 24.71
CA ARG A 31 -13.42 6.46 25.82
C ARG A 31 -14.87 6.92 25.76
N LEU A 32 -15.35 7.31 24.58
CA LEU A 32 -16.75 7.71 24.34
C LEU A 32 -17.71 6.56 24.67
N ALA A 33 -17.38 5.32 24.30
CA ALA A 33 -18.18 4.13 24.62
C ALA A 33 -18.31 3.84 26.12
N LEU A 34 -17.48 4.43 27.00
CA LEU A 34 -17.57 4.31 28.45
C LEU A 34 -18.44 5.41 29.09
N VAL A 35 -18.82 6.47 28.36
CA VAL A 35 -19.56 7.62 28.90
C VAL A 35 -21.01 7.25 29.26
N CYS A 36 -21.73 6.59 28.34
CA CYS A 36 -23.11 6.13 28.58
C CYS A 36 -23.52 5.04 27.58
N ARG A 37 -24.66 4.38 27.83
CA ARG A 37 -25.19 3.32 26.95
C ARG A 37 -25.41 3.80 25.51
N VAL A 38 -26.03 4.97 25.31
CA VAL A 38 -26.26 5.52 23.97
C VAL A 38 -24.94 5.74 23.22
N PHE A 39 -23.93 6.30 23.89
CA PHE A 39 -22.61 6.52 23.28
C PHE A 39 -21.94 5.19 22.94
N ARG A 40 -22.01 4.19 23.82
CA ARG A 40 -21.54 2.83 23.55
C ARG A 40 -22.20 2.22 22.32
N ASP A 41 -23.51 2.29 22.23
CA ASP A 41 -24.28 1.64 21.16
C ASP A 41 -24.01 2.31 19.79
N ILE A 42 -23.71 3.61 19.78
CA ILE A 42 -23.26 4.38 18.61
C ILE A 42 -21.77 4.13 18.27
N CYS A 43 -20.89 4.03 19.27
CA CYS A 43 -19.46 3.79 19.08
C CYS A 43 -19.14 2.35 18.65
N HIS A 44 -19.90 1.34 19.08
CA HIS A 44 -19.60 -0.06 18.78
C HIS A 44 -19.51 -0.34 17.26
N PRO A 45 -20.47 0.06 16.41
CA PRO A 45 -20.34 -0.08 14.95
C PRO A 45 -19.03 0.49 14.40
N LEU A 46 -18.63 1.69 14.85
CA LEU A 46 -17.39 2.36 14.42
C LEU A 46 -16.13 1.63 14.93
N LEU A 47 -16.14 1.19 16.19
CA LEU A 47 -15.05 0.42 16.82
C LEU A 47 -14.82 -0.94 16.15
N PHE A 48 -15.88 -1.58 15.65
CA PHE A 48 -15.80 -2.88 15.01
C PHE A 48 -15.68 -2.83 13.47
N GLN A 49 -15.90 -1.66 12.85
CA GLN A 49 -15.85 -1.45 11.40
C GLN A 49 -14.51 -1.87 10.76
N HIS A 50 -13.40 -1.59 11.43
CA HIS A 50 -12.05 -1.88 10.98
C HIS A 50 -11.38 -2.87 11.94
N GLN A 51 -11.27 -4.13 11.54
CA GLN A 51 -10.48 -5.12 12.27
C GLN A 51 -9.06 -5.14 11.73
N ARG A 52 -8.07 -5.15 12.63
CA ARG A 52 -6.67 -5.35 12.28
C ARG A 52 -6.06 -6.37 13.23
N PHE A 53 -5.51 -7.42 12.65
CA PHE A 53 -4.66 -8.37 13.33
C PHE A 53 -3.33 -8.47 12.60
N ASP A 54 -2.26 -8.12 13.28
CA ASP A 54 -0.90 -8.45 12.87
C ASP A 54 -0.35 -9.51 13.81
N ALA A 55 0.16 -10.60 13.27
CA ALA A 55 0.94 -11.58 14.00
C ALA A 55 2.06 -10.91 14.82
N PRO A 56 2.23 -11.25 16.12
CA PRO A 56 3.31 -10.72 16.94
C PRO A 56 4.68 -11.05 16.32
N LYS A 57 5.40 -10.01 15.90
CA LYS A 57 6.71 -10.16 15.26
C LYS A 57 7.67 -10.92 16.17
N VAL A 58 8.23 -12.02 15.67
CA VAL A 58 9.29 -12.80 16.32
C VAL A 58 10.61 -12.03 16.19
N ALA A 59 10.75 -10.95 16.95
CA ALA A 59 11.96 -10.11 16.97
C ALA A 59 12.97 -10.55 18.06
N GLN A 60 12.49 -11.27 19.08
CA GLN A 60 13.29 -11.72 20.23
C GLN A 60 12.80 -13.11 20.70
N PRO A 61 13.63 -13.91 21.41
CA PRO A 61 13.36 -15.31 21.74
C PRO A 61 12.34 -15.53 22.88
N ASP A 62 11.44 -14.59 23.17
CA ASP A 62 10.33 -14.76 24.11
C ASP A 62 9.17 -15.55 23.47
N TRP A 63 9.46 -16.81 23.16
CA TRP A 63 8.50 -17.76 22.62
C TRP A 63 7.27 -17.96 23.53
N PRO A 64 7.38 -17.98 24.88
CA PRO A 64 6.21 -18.08 25.76
C PRO A 64 5.23 -16.91 25.61
N SER A 65 5.72 -15.66 25.59
CA SER A 65 4.85 -14.48 25.41
C SER A 65 4.21 -14.45 24.04
N VAL A 66 4.96 -14.76 22.98
CA VAL A 66 4.42 -14.93 21.61
C VAL A 66 3.33 -16.01 21.61
N ALA A 67 3.60 -17.18 22.20
CA ALA A 67 2.65 -18.30 22.26
C ALA A 67 1.38 -18.00 23.07
N HIS A 68 1.48 -17.15 24.11
CA HIS A 68 0.35 -16.67 24.89
C HIS A 68 -0.47 -15.62 24.10
N SER A 69 0.20 -14.64 23.50
CA SER A 69 -0.41 -13.60 22.66
C SER A 69 -1.18 -14.19 21.48
N LEU A 70 -0.61 -15.20 20.81
CA LEU A 70 -1.29 -15.95 19.76
C LEU A 70 -2.54 -16.64 20.29
N HIS A 71 -2.45 -17.37 21.40
CA HIS A 71 -3.61 -18.08 21.96
C HIS A 71 -4.74 -17.11 22.38
N ARG A 72 -4.40 -16.00 23.05
CA ARG A 72 -5.36 -14.94 23.40
C ARG A 72 -6.04 -14.35 22.17
N THR A 73 -5.31 -14.21 21.06
CA THR A 73 -5.86 -13.78 19.78
C THR A 73 -6.75 -14.84 19.14
N THR A 74 -6.34 -16.11 19.11
CA THR A 74 -7.17 -17.22 18.62
C THR A 74 -8.51 -17.25 19.33
N LEU A 75 -8.52 -17.15 20.67
CA LEU A 75 -9.75 -17.11 21.47
C LEU A 75 -10.65 -15.91 21.16
N ARG A 76 -10.08 -14.78 20.72
CA ARG A 76 -10.85 -13.60 20.25
C ARG A 76 -11.46 -13.86 18.87
N LEU A 77 -10.71 -14.46 17.95
CA LEU A 77 -11.20 -14.79 16.60
C LEU A 77 -12.28 -15.88 16.63
N VAL A 78 -12.14 -16.92 17.46
CA VAL A 78 -13.19 -17.94 17.65
C VAL A 78 -14.51 -17.31 18.08
N LYS A 79 -14.47 -16.30 18.97
CA LYS A 79 -15.67 -15.62 19.49
C LYS A 79 -16.23 -14.53 18.57
N LEU A 80 -15.51 -14.15 17.51
CA LEU A 80 -15.88 -13.01 16.68
C LEU A 80 -17.09 -13.30 15.76
N PRO A 81 -17.20 -14.46 15.08
CA PRO A 81 -18.37 -14.86 14.30
C PRO A 81 -19.71 -14.80 15.06
N ASP A 82 -19.72 -15.31 16.30
CA ASP A 82 -20.93 -15.39 17.14
C ASP A 82 -21.29 -14.05 17.79
N SER A 83 -20.40 -13.05 17.70
CA SER A 83 -20.64 -11.72 18.22
C SER A 83 -21.63 -10.95 17.32
N PRO A 84 -22.59 -10.19 17.88
CA PRO A 84 -23.39 -9.25 17.09
C PRO A 84 -22.52 -8.21 16.34
N HIS A 85 -21.25 -8.06 16.74
CA HIS A 85 -20.29 -7.18 16.08
C HIS A 85 -19.71 -7.74 14.78
N ALA A 86 -19.87 -9.03 14.47
CA ALA A 86 -19.47 -9.62 13.19
C ALA A 86 -20.09 -8.89 11.99
N LEU A 87 -21.34 -8.42 12.16
CA LEU A 87 -22.10 -7.67 11.17
C LEU A 87 -21.58 -6.24 10.93
N PHE A 88 -20.79 -5.67 11.85
CA PHE A 88 -20.25 -4.33 11.71
C PHE A 88 -18.91 -4.30 10.95
N VAL A 89 -18.19 -5.42 10.86
CA VAL A 89 -16.90 -5.49 10.17
C VAL A 89 -17.08 -5.16 8.68
N ARG A 90 -16.41 -4.09 8.23
CA ARG A 90 -16.38 -3.63 6.82
C ARG A 90 -15.00 -3.73 6.19
N SER A 91 -13.95 -3.63 6.99
CA SER A 91 -12.57 -3.75 6.58
C SER A 91 -11.83 -4.66 7.55
N TRP A 92 -11.04 -5.60 7.03
CA TRP A 92 -10.22 -6.49 7.84
C TRP A 92 -8.81 -6.57 7.27
N SER A 93 -7.80 -6.33 8.11
CA SER A 93 -6.39 -6.61 7.86
C SER A 93 -5.98 -7.81 8.72
N PHE A 94 -5.47 -8.88 8.10
CA PHE A 94 -4.97 -10.08 8.77
C PHE A 94 -3.57 -10.44 8.24
N GLY A 95 -2.57 -10.40 9.12
CA GLY A 95 -1.21 -10.84 8.83
C GLY A 95 -0.81 -12.11 9.58
N SER A 96 -0.43 -13.14 8.84
CA SER A 96 0.23 -14.35 9.35
C SER A 96 1.75 -14.15 9.35
N THR A 97 2.49 -14.69 10.31
CA THR A 97 3.97 -14.82 10.26
C THR A 97 4.37 -16.05 11.08
N PRO A 98 5.53 -16.69 10.85
CA PRO A 98 6.55 -16.41 9.85
C PRO A 98 6.33 -17.20 8.55
N SER A 99 6.80 -16.63 7.43
CA SER A 99 6.90 -17.40 6.18
C SER A 99 7.81 -18.62 6.39
N ARG A 100 7.45 -19.76 5.78
CA ARG A 100 8.34 -20.94 5.71
C ARG A 100 9.63 -20.67 4.91
N GLU A 101 9.72 -19.54 4.22
CA GLU A 101 10.81 -19.17 3.31
C GLU A 101 11.93 -18.36 4.00
N TYR A 102 11.91 -18.22 5.32
CA TYR A 102 13.18 -17.96 6.01
C TYR A 102 14.09 -19.17 5.78
N PRO A 103 15.30 -19.01 5.20
CA PRO A 103 16.29 -20.08 5.17
C PRO A 103 16.48 -20.61 6.59
N SER A 104 16.52 -21.94 6.72
CA SER A 104 15.68 -22.64 7.68
C SER A 104 15.60 -21.97 9.07
N LEU A 105 14.39 -21.83 9.61
CA LEU A 105 14.22 -21.39 11.01
C LEU A 105 14.99 -22.30 12.00
N GLU A 106 15.30 -23.53 11.56
CA GLU A 106 16.16 -24.52 12.23
C GLU A 106 17.65 -24.11 12.25
N GLU A 107 18.19 -23.49 11.19
CA GLU A 107 19.54 -22.90 11.15
C GLU A 107 19.65 -21.63 12.02
N ILE A 108 18.62 -20.77 11.97
CA ILE A 108 18.66 -19.46 12.67
C ILE A 108 18.44 -19.62 14.18
N PHE A 109 17.65 -20.62 14.60
CA PHE A 109 17.24 -20.79 16.00
C PHE A 109 17.42 -22.25 16.46
N PRO A 110 18.44 -22.59 17.27
CA PRO A 110 18.72 -23.96 17.69
C PRO A 110 17.65 -24.59 18.61
N ASN A 111 16.67 -23.82 19.09
CA ASN A 111 15.59 -24.28 19.97
C ASN A 111 14.34 -24.73 19.20
N VAL A 112 14.51 -25.73 18.32
CA VAL A 112 13.48 -26.29 17.42
C VAL A 112 12.13 -26.52 18.10
N ARG A 113 12.11 -27.04 19.33
CA ARG A 113 10.87 -27.35 20.07
C ARG A 113 9.96 -26.13 20.31
N ASN A 114 10.52 -24.98 20.68
CA ASN A 114 9.74 -23.78 20.96
C ASN A 114 9.17 -23.16 19.67
N ILE A 115 9.97 -23.21 18.59
CA ILE A 115 9.56 -22.77 17.25
C ILE A 115 8.39 -23.62 16.78
N THR A 116 8.45 -24.95 16.91
CA THR A 116 7.36 -25.86 16.51
C THR A 116 6.04 -25.52 17.21
N ILE A 117 6.06 -25.24 18.52
CA ILE A 117 4.86 -24.85 19.29
C ILE A 117 4.28 -23.52 18.78
N VAL A 118 5.14 -22.54 18.47
CA VAL A 118 4.72 -21.23 17.96
C VAL A 118 4.20 -21.33 16.52
N LEU A 119 4.85 -22.11 15.65
CA LEU A 119 4.37 -22.41 14.29
C LEU A 119 3.02 -23.13 14.31
N GLN A 120 2.81 -24.11 15.19
CA GLN A 120 1.51 -24.78 15.37
C GLN A 120 0.42 -23.79 15.79
N LYS A 121 0.72 -22.86 16.70
CA LYS A 121 -0.21 -21.80 17.11
C LYS A 121 -0.53 -20.83 15.96
N TYR A 122 0.44 -20.53 15.10
CA TYR A 122 0.21 -19.73 13.90
C TYR A 122 -0.70 -20.43 12.89
N LEU A 123 -0.43 -21.69 12.56
CA LEU A 123 -1.26 -22.50 11.66
C LEU A 123 -2.69 -22.65 12.19
N HIS A 124 -2.84 -22.87 13.50
CA HIS A 124 -4.16 -22.91 14.15
C HIS A 124 -4.87 -21.55 14.09
N LEU A 125 -4.17 -20.44 14.33
CA LEU A 125 -4.72 -19.10 14.22
C LEU A 125 -5.18 -18.76 12.79
N GLU A 126 -4.41 -19.14 11.77
CA GLU A 126 -4.80 -18.99 10.36
C GLU A 126 -6.02 -19.85 10.01
N THR A 127 -6.10 -21.08 10.54
CA THR A 127 -7.26 -21.98 10.36
C THR A 127 -8.52 -21.39 10.99
N VAL A 128 -8.42 -20.83 12.20
CA VAL A 128 -9.51 -20.12 12.88
C VAL A 128 -9.91 -18.86 12.11
N PHE A 129 -8.96 -18.09 11.58
CA PHE A 129 -9.26 -16.95 10.73
C PHE A 129 -10.04 -17.36 9.48
N LYS A 130 -9.53 -18.34 8.70
CA LYS A 130 -10.18 -18.85 7.48
C LYS A 130 -11.62 -19.31 7.74
N SER A 131 -11.84 -20.09 8.79
CA SER A 131 -13.18 -20.57 9.17
C SER A 131 -14.11 -19.46 9.69
N SER A 132 -13.58 -18.44 10.38
CA SER A 132 -14.37 -17.29 10.85
C SER A 132 -14.83 -16.34 9.73
N LEU A 133 -14.06 -16.25 8.63
CA LEU A 133 -14.22 -15.21 7.61
C LEU A 133 -15.62 -15.17 6.98
N GLY A 134 -16.23 -16.32 6.73
CA GLY A 134 -17.57 -16.42 6.12
C GLY A 134 -18.73 -15.81 6.95
N ALA A 135 -18.53 -15.58 8.25
CA ALA A 135 -19.52 -14.90 9.09
C ALA A 135 -19.66 -13.40 8.74
N HIS A 136 -18.62 -12.80 8.16
CA HIS A 136 -18.52 -11.36 7.93
C HIS A 136 -19.14 -10.93 6.60
N ARG A 137 -20.43 -11.23 6.40
CA ARG A 137 -21.19 -10.94 5.15
C ARG A 137 -21.16 -9.46 4.71
N ASN A 138 -20.84 -8.56 5.63
CA ASN A 138 -20.76 -7.12 5.45
C ASN A 138 -19.35 -6.60 5.09
N LEU A 139 -18.34 -7.48 5.06
CA LEU A 139 -16.95 -7.18 4.72
C LEU A 139 -16.84 -6.68 3.28
N ARG A 140 -16.18 -5.53 3.09
CA ARG A 140 -15.97 -4.87 1.78
C ARG A 140 -14.51 -4.82 1.35
N SER A 141 -13.60 -4.74 2.31
CA SER A 141 -12.16 -4.66 2.09
C SER A 141 -11.45 -5.69 2.93
N LEU A 142 -10.58 -6.49 2.31
CA LEU A 142 -9.74 -7.47 2.99
C LEU A 142 -8.28 -7.29 2.58
N TYR A 143 -7.40 -7.18 3.57
CA TYR A 143 -5.95 -7.20 3.42
C TYR A 143 -5.41 -8.49 4.04
N LEU A 144 -4.69 -9.29 3.27
CA LEU A 144 -4.01 -10.49 3.73
C LEU A 144 -2.51 -10.33 3.56
N PHE A 145 -1.75 -10.56 4.63
CA PHE A 145 -0.29 -10.61 4.61
C PHE A 145 0.21 -12.01 4.96
N ARG A 146 0.96 -12.63 4.04
CA ARG A 146 1.57 -13.96 4.17
C ARG A 146 0.60 -15.10 4.55
N VAL A 147 -0.66 -15.01 4.12
CA VAL A 147 -1.68 -16.05 4.31
C VAL A 147 -1.66 -17.02 3.13
N LEU A 148 -1.73 -18.33 3.36
CA LEU A 148 -1.87 -19.29 2.27
C LEU A 148 -3.27 -19.18 1.65
N ILE A 149 -3.34 -18.85 0.35
CA ILE A 149 -4.59 -18.87 -0.40
C ILE A 149 -4.79 -20.28 -0.95
N ASP A 150 -5.53 -21.06 -0.17
CA ASP A 150 -6.01 -22.39 -0.53
C ASP A 150 -7.43 -22.34 -1.11
N ASP A 151 -7.91 -23.49 -1.61
CA ASP A 151 -9.21 -23.59 -2.26
C ASP A 151 -10.35 -23.22 -1.30
N ALA A 152 -10.26 -23.63 -0.03
CA ALA A 152 -11.25 -23.32 1.00
C ALA A 152 -11.33 -21.82 1.31
N LEU A 153 -10.19 -21.12 1.40
CA LEU A 153 -10.17 -19.67 1.54
C LEU A 153 -10.72 -18.99 0.26
N ARG A 154 -10.38 -19.46 -0.94
CA ARG A 154 -10.92 -18.87 -2.19
C ARG A 154 -12.44 -19.05 -2.29
N GLU A 155 -12.98 -20.22 -1.97
CA GLU A 155 -14.43 -20.46 -1.88
C GLU A 155 -15.10 -19.52 -0.86
N THR A 156 -14.49 -19.37 0.32
CA THR A 156 -14.97 -18.44 1.35
C THR A 156 -14.99 -17.00 0.83
N LEU A 157 -13.93 -16.55 0.14
CA LEU A 157 -13.85 -15.21 -0.45
C LEU A 157 -14.89 -14.99 -1.56
N ALA A 158 -15.11 -15.98 -2.43
CA ALA A 158 -16.14 -15.93 -3.47
C ALA A 158 -17.56 -15.92 -2.88
N GLY A 159 -17.75 -16.51 -1.70
CA GLY A 159 -18.99 -16.50 -0.93
C GLY A 159 -19.31 -15.19 -0.19
N LEU A 160 -18.38 -14.21 -0.13
CA LEU A 160 -18.60 -12.93 0.55
C LEU A 160 -19.36 -11.94 -0.36
N PRO A 161 -20.65 -11.66 -0.11
CA PRO A 161 -21.50 -10.94 -1.06
C PRO A 161 -21.21 -9.44 -1.16
N SER A 162 -20.48 -8.89 -0.17
CA SER A 162 -20.13 -7.47 -0.09
C SER A 162 -18.67 -7.17 -0.43
N LEU A 163 -17.84 -8.18 -0.76
CA LEU A 163 -16.40 -7.98 -0.91
C LEU A 163 -16.09 -7.24 -2.22
N GLU A 164 -15.54 -6.02 -2.10
CA GLU A 164 -15.25 -5.15 -3.24
C GLU A 164 -13.74 -4.98 -3.49
N SER A 165 -12.93 -5.08 -2.44
CA SER A 165 -11.50 -4.77 -2.47
C SER A 165 -10.70 -5.87 -1.76
N LEU A 166 -9.71 -6.45 -2.45
CA LEU A 166 -8.81 -7.46 -1.90
C LEU A 166 -7.35 -7.05 -2.13
N GLU A 167 -6.57 -7.00 -1.06
CA GLU A 167 -5.12 -6.81 -1.10
C GLU A 167 -4.42 -8.06 -0.59
N LEU A 168 -3.54 -8.63 -1.41
CA LEU A 168 -2.74 -9.81 -1.12
C LEU A 168 -1.25 -9.44 -1.14
N ASP A 169 -0.61 -9.42 0.01
CA ASP A 169 0.81 -9.11 0.14
C ASP A 169 1.56 -10.35 0.64
N TRP A 170 2.53 -10.83 -0.13
CA TRP A 170 3.35 -12.03 0.19
C TRP A 170 2.55 -13.33 0.42
N CYS A 171 1.33 -13.43 -0.11
CA CYS A 171 0.47 -14.61 0.07
C CYS A 171 0.82 -15.72 -0.94
N PRO A 172 1.18 -16.94 -0.51
CA PRO A 172 1.36 -18.09 -1.40
C PRO A 172 0.04 -18.72 -1.84
N PHE A 173 0.07 -19.55 -2.89
CA PHE A 173 -1.09 -20.23 -3.47
C PHE A 173 -0.85 -21.74 -3.54
N SER A 174 -1.83 -22.55 -3.14
CA SER A 174 -1.72 -24.01 -3.25
C SER A 174 -2.33 -24.57 -4.54
N ASN A 175 -3.37 -23.95 -5.09
CA ASN A 175 -4.12 -24.43 -6.26
C ASN A 175 -4.88 -23.28 -6.95
N LEU A 176 -5.25 -23.48 -8.21
CA LEU A 176 -5.83 -22.46 -9.12
C LEU A 176 -7.28 -22.73 -9.52
N ASP A 177 -7.82 -23.90 -9.23
CA ASP A 177 -9.11 -24.33 -9.77
C ASP A 177 -10.27 -23.91 -8.87
N GLY A 178 -10.91 -22.77 -9.18
CA GLY A 178 -12.15 -22.40 -8.51
C GLY A 178 -12.77 -21.07 -8.95
N PRO A 179 -13.75 -20.56 -8.18
CA PRO A 179 -14.59 -19.44 -8.62
C PRO A 179 -13.84 -18.11 -8.66
N LEU A 180 -14.03 -17.37 -9.76
CA LEU A 180 -13.56 -15.99 -9.90
C LEU A 180 -14.32 -15.07 -8.93
N ILE A 181 -13.60 -14.30 -8.11
CA ILE A 181 -14.18 -13.36 -7.16
C ILE A 181 -14.49 -12.03 -7.91
N PRO A 182 -15.72 -11.49 -7.84
CA PRO A 182 -16.15 -10.30 -8.58
C PRO A 182 -15.71 -8.98 -7.90
N LEU A 183 -14.41 -8.81 -7.70
CA LEU A 183 -13.83 -7.64 -7.04
C LEU A 183 -13.86 -6.39 -7.94
N LYS A 184 -14.05 -5.21 -7.33
CA LYS A 184 -13.83 -3.91 -7.96
C LYS A 184 -12.38 -3.48 -7.89
N GLU A 185 -11.68 -3.86 -6.83
CA GLU A 185 -10.27 -3.50 -6.59
C GLU A 185 -9.47 -4.74 -6.22
N PHE A 186 -8.31 -4.90 -6.87
CA PHE A 186 -7.37 -5.94 -6.55
C PHE A 186 -5.96 -5.35 -6.46
N LYS A 187 -5.28 -5.61 -5.35
CA LYS A 187 -3.88 -5.23 -5.15
C LYS A 187 -3.07 -6.48 -4.78
N MET A 188 -1.91 -6.64 -5.41
CA MET A 188 -1.02 -7.75 -5.12
C MET A 188 0.43 -7.30 -5.01
N GLY A 189 1.06 -7.62 -3.87
CA GLY A 189 2.49 -7.48 -3.64
C GLY A 189 3.20 -8.82 -3.79
N VAL A 190 3.90 -9.00 -4.91
CA VAL A 190 4.50 -10.28 -5.34
C VAL A 190 6.01 -10.19 -5.29
N TRP A 191 6.57 -10.65 -4.17
CA TRP A 191 8.00 -10.51 -3.89
C TRP A 191 8.76 -11.86 -3.76
N TRP A 192 8.06 -13.01 -3.64
CA TRP A 192 8.69 -14.30 -3.24
C TRP A 192 8.12 -15.57 -3.89
N LEU A 193 7.35 -15.49 -4.98
CA LEU A 193 6.44 -16.58 -5.43
C LEU A 193 7.03 -18.00 -5.69
N THR A 194 8.34 -18.24 -5.50
CA THR A 194 9.13 -19.38 -6.04
C THR A 194 8.92 -19.59 -7.55
N SER A 195 9.72 -20.44 -8.20
CA SER A 195 9.49 -20.78 -9.61
C SER A 195 8.44 -21.89 -9.79
N SER A 196 8.03 -22.53 -8.69
CA SER A 196 7.21 -23.74 -8.66
C SER A 196 5.78 -23.54 -8.15
N SER A 197 5.43 -22.38 -7.58
CA SER A 197 4.04 -22.13 -7.16
C SER A 197 3.13 -22.07 -8.38
N PRO A 198 1.96 -22.74 -8.36
CA PRO A 198 0.97 -22.59 -9.42
C PRO A 198 0.45 -21.15 -9.40
N LEU A 199 0.40 -20.50 -10.57
CA LEU A 199 0.39 -19.05 -10.64
C LEU A 199 -1.04 -18.43 -10.74
N PRO A 200 -1.29 -17.27 -10.10
CA PRO A 200 -2.57 -16.98 -9.39
C PRO A 200 -3.76 -16.47 -10.24
N PHE A 201 -4.07 -17.12 -11.36
CA PHE A 201 -4.84 -16.52 -12.45
C PHE A 201 -6.37 -16.46 -12.27
N ASN A 202 -6.94 -17.34 -11.46
CA ASN A 202 -8.40 -17.51 -11.33
C ASN A 202 -8.98 -16.87 -10.05
N ILE A 203 -8.32 -15.85 -9.49
CA ILE A 203 -8.80 -15.20 -8.25
C ILE A 203 -9.85 -14.13 -8.57
N VAL A 204 -9.68 -13.37 -9.65
CA VAL A 204 -10.41 -12.12 -9.89
C VAL A 204 -11.16 -12.19 -11.21
N SER A 205 -12.40 -11.71 -11.23
CA SER A 205 -13.21 -11.58 -12.45
C SER A 205 -12.90 -10.28 -13.21
N PRO A 206 -12.27 -10.31 -14.41
CA PRO A 206 -11.90 -9.10 -15.15
C PRO A 206 -13.05 -8.16 -15.53
N PRO A 207 -14.30 -8.62 -15.78
CA PRO A 207 -15.43 -7.74 -15.97
C PRO A 207 -15.83 -6.92 -14.73
N ALA A 208 -15.52 -7.38 -13.51
CA ALA A 208 -15.84 -6.63 -12.28
C ALA A 208 -14.78 -5.56 -11.94
N LEU A 209 -13.53 -5.82 -12.33
CA LEU A 209 -12.36 -5.09 -11.89
C LEU A 209 -12.30 -3.65 -12.45
N ARG A 210 -12.05 -2.69 -11.56
CA ARG A 210 -11.91 -1.25 -11.84
C ARG A 210 -10.52 -0.72 -11.50
N THR A 211 -9.92 -1.22 -10.43
CA THR A 211 -8.58 -0.86 -9.97
C THR A 211 -7.72 -2.10 -9.85
N LEU A 212 -6.59 -2.13 -10.55
CA LEU A 212 -5.57 -3.18 -10.45
C LEU A 212 -4.25 -2.55 -10.00
N THR A 213 -3.67 -3.07 -8.92
CA THR A 213 -2.34 -2.67 -8.44
C THR A 213 -1.42 -3.88 -8.35
N LEU A 214 -0.32 -3.88 -9.10
CA LEU A 214 0.68 -4.92 -9.15
C LEU A 214 2.02 -4.36 -8.68
N ILE A 215 2.53 -4.88 -7.57
CA ILE A 215 3.78 -4.43 -6.93
C ILE A 215 4.72 -5.65 -6.81
N GLY A 216 6.02 -5.42 -6.91
CA GLY A 216 7.06 -6.43 -6.81
C GLY A 216 7.53 -7.04 -8.14
N ASP A 217 8.71 -7.66 -8.06
CA ASP A 217 9.51 -8.19 -9.17
C ASP A 217 8.79 -9.24 -10.02
N ARG A 218 7.82 -9.95 -9.43
CA ARG A 218 7.08 -11.06 -10.03
C ARG A 218 5.68 -10.71 -10.53
N SER A 219 5.33 -9.43 -10.58
CA SER A 219 4.13 -8.92 -11.24
C SER A 219 3.95 -9.42 -12.68
N TYR A 220 5.04 -9.72 -13.39
CA TYR A 220 5.01 -10.29 -14.75
C TYR A 220 4.29 -11.63 -14.86
N ILE A 221 4.26 -12.43 -13.80
CA ILE A 221 3.58 -13.73 -13.80
C ILE A 221 2.08 -13.54 -14.09
N LEU A 222 1.45 -12.57 -13.41
CA LEU A 222 0.05 -12.22 -13.64
C LEU A 222 -0.15 -11.60 -15.03
N LEU A 223 0.69 -10.63 -15.40
CA LEU A 223 0.58 -9.93 -16.69
C LEU A 223 0.73 -10.90 -17.87
N HIS A 224 1.71 -11.82 -17.80
CA HIS A 224 1.91 -12.88 -18.77
C HIS A 224 0.60 -13.63 -19.01
N THR A 225 -0.04 -14.13 -17.97
CA THR A 225 -1.21 -14.98 -18.17
C THR A 225 -2.50 -14.24 -18.46
N PHE A 226 -2.71 -13.03 -17.92
CA PHE A 226 -3.78 -12.16 -18.42
C PHE A 226 -3.64 -11.94 -19.94
N THR A 227 -2.40 -11.88 -20.46
CA THR A 227 -2.15 -11.81 -21.90
C THR A 227 -2.29 -13.14 -22.63
N SER A 228 -1.91 -14.27 -22.02
CA SER A 228 -2.07 -15.61 -22.61
C SER A 228 -3.52 -16.06 -22.70
N LEU A 229 -4.40 -15.59 -21.80
CA LEU A 229 -5.83 -15.87 -21.83
C LEU A 229 -6.62 -14.90 -22.73
N GLU A 230 -5.96 -13.90 -23.32
CA GLU A 230 -6.55 -12.84 -24.14
C GLU A 230 -7.77 -12.12 -23.50
N GLN A 231 -7.89 -12.17 -22.17
CA GLN A 231 -9.10 -11.77 -21.48
C GLN A 231 -9.19 -10.24 -21.39
N GLN A 232 -10.31 -9.68 -21.83
CA GLN A 232 -10.52 -8.24 -21.80
C GLN A 232 -10.88 -7.74 -20.39
N PHE A 233 -10.41 -6.54 -20.08
CA PHE A 233 -10.66 -5.81 -18.84
C PHE A 233 -11.53 -4.57 -19.14
N PRO A 234 -12.82 -4.74 -19.47
CA PRO A 234 -13.66 -3.67 -20.00
C PRO A 234 -13.95 -2.56 -18.97
N ASN A 235 -13.92 -2.88 -17.67
CA ASN A 235 -14.23 -1.94 -16.60
C ASN A 235 -12.99 -1.38 -15.88
N LEU A 236 -11.78 -1.83 -16.23
CA LEU A 236 -10.55 -1.37 -15.60
C LEU A 236 -10.27 0.09 -15.96
N ARG A 237 -10.24 0.96 -14.94
CA ARG A 237 -10.01 2.39 -15.04
C ARG A 237 -8.65 2.81 -14.51
N VAL A 238 -8.19 2.17 -13.44
CA VAL A 238 -6.93 2.47 -12.76
C VAL A 238 -6.02 1.25 -12.82
N LEU A 239 -4.82 1.42 -13.38
CA LEU A 239 -3.77 0.42 -13.37
C LEU A 239 -2.53 1.02 -12.72
N ARG A 240 -2.02 0.33 -11.70
CA ARG A 240 -0.78 0.67 -11.01
C ARG A 240 0.17 -0.53 -11.13
N ALA A 241 1.37 -0.34 -11.65
CA ALA A 241 2.28 -1.45 -11.94
C ALA A 241 3.74 -1.10 -11.65
N GLU A 242 4.46 -2.05 -11.05
CA GLU A 242 5.91 -2.06 -10.98
C GLU A 242 6.50 -2.77 -12.20
N LEU A 243 7.39 -2.10 -12.94
CA LEU A 243 7.97 -2.59 -14.19
C LEU A 243 9.47 -2.85 -14.08
N HIS A 244 9.86 -4.07 -14.45
CA HIS A 244 11.25 -4.48 -14.69
C HIS A 244 11.39 -4.94 -16.15
N ASP A 245 12.61 -5.05 -16.67
CA ASP A 245 12.85 -5.28 -18.11
C ASP A 245 12.18 -6.56 -18.63
N VAL A 246 12.10 -7.61 -17.80
CA VAL A 246 11.46 -8.91 -18.09
C VAL A 246 9.93 -8.78 -18.25
N VAL A 247 9.33 -7.79 -17.60
CA VAL A 247 7.87 -7.58 -17.52
C VAL A 247 7.32 -6.85 -18.74
N LEU A 248 8.15 -6.01 -19.37
CA LEU A 248 7.72 -4.94 -20.26
C LEU A 248 6.89 -5.43 -21.46
N GLU A 249 7.28 -6.52 -22.13
CA GLU A 249 6.51 -7.02 -23.28
C GLU A 249 5.10 -7.49 -22.88
N HIS A 250 4.99 -8.22 -21.77
CA HIS A 250 3.71 -8.71 -21.23
C HIS A 250 2.83 -7.53 -20.79
N PHE A 251 3.43 -6.52 -20.16
CA PHE A 251 2.74 -5.29 -19.81
C PHE A 251 2.19 -4.54 -21.04
N LEU A 252 2.99 -4.38 -22.10
CA LEU A 252 2.56 -3.72 -23.34
C LEU A 252 1.48 -4.52 -24.10
N LYS A 253 1.47 -5.85 -23.99
CA LYS A 253 0.36 -6.70 -24.44
C LYS A 253 -0.89 -6.48 -23.57
N PHE A 254 -0.74 -6.44 -22.24
CA PHE A 254 -1.85 -6.29 -21.28
C PHE A 254 -2.59 -4.96 -21.45
N LEU A 255 -1.88 -3.86 -21.72
CA LEU A 255 -2.50 -2.55 -21.99
C LEU A 255 -3.45 -2.56 -23.21
N LYS A 256 -3.30 -3.49 -24.15
CA LYS A 256 -4.24 -3.66 -25.28
C LYS A 256 -5.58 -4.26 -24.85
N LEU A 257 -5.59 -5.02 -23.74
CA LEU A 257 -6.78 -5.64 -23.15
C LEU A 257 -7.59 -4.66 -22.27
N CYS A 258 -7.08 -3.44 -22.07
CA CYS A 258 -7.63 -2.41 -21.17
C CYS A 258 -8.15 -1.18 -21.94
N PRO A 259 -9.20 -1.30 -22.79
CA PRO A 259 -9.64 -0.23 -23.70
C PRO A 259 -10.24 1.00 -22.98
N HIS A 260 -10.51 0.90 -21.68
CA HIS A 260 -11.19 1.93 -20.88
C HIS A 260 -10.35 2.45 -19.72
N LEU A 261 -9.04 2.20 -19.75
CA LEU A 261 -8.10 2.74 -18.77
C LEU A 261 -8.06 4.28 -18.83
N ASP A 262 -8.31 4.92 -17.69
CA ASP A 262 -8.31 6.37 -17.51
C ASP A 262 -7.05 6.84 -16.74
N GLU A 263 -6.51 6.01 -15.83
CA GLU A 263 -5.31 6.25 -15.02
C GLU A 263 -4.29 5.11 -15.19
N LEU A 264 -3.03 5.49 -15.45
CA LEU A 264 -1.87 4.60 -15.49
C LEU A 264 -0.78 5.12 -14.55
N ALA A 265 -0.49 4.39 -13.48
CA ALA A 265 0.67 4.64 -12.61
C ALA A 265 1.73 3.55 -12.81
N ILE A 266 2.97 3.96 -13.02
CA ILE A 266 4.12 3.08 -13.24
C ILE A 266 5.23 3.46 -12.27
N THR A 267 5.67 2.48 -11.49
CA THR A 267 6.98 2.52 -10.82
C THR A 267 7.93 1.66 -11.67
N SER A 268 9.13 2.13 -11.99
CA SER A 268 9.99 1.48 -13.00
C SER A 268 11.40 1.23 -12.49
N PHE A 269 11.93 0.08 -12.85
CA PHE A 269 13.32 -0.34 -12.70
C PHE A 269 13.89 -0.81 -14.05
N LEU A 270 13.34 -0.33 -15.16
CA LEU A 270 13.79 -0.62 -16.51
C LEU A 270 15.22 -0.08 -16.75
N THR A 271 16.12 -0.95 -17.21
CA THR A 271 17.45 -0.52 -17.71
C THR A 271 17.41 -0.10 -19.17
N LYS A 272 16.36 -0.50 -19.92
CA LYS A 272 16.19 -0.20 -21.35
C LYS A 272 14.80 0.36 -21.63
N LEU A 273 14.78 1.51 -22.31
CA LEU A 273 13.53 2.09 -22.79
C LEU A 273 13.00 1.31 -24.01
N PRO A 274 11.69 1.08 -24.13
CA PRO A 274 11.09 0.47 -25.31
C PRO A 274 11.25 1.40 -26.54
N THR A 275 11.79 0.86 -27.63
CA THR A 275 12.09 1.62 -28.86
C THR A 275 10.86 1.92 -29.72
N ASN A 276 9.83 1.07 -29.65
CA ASN A 276 8.64 1.17 -30.50
C ASN A 276 7.45 1.76 -29.70
N PRO A 277 6.98 2.99 -30.00
CA PRO A 277 5.95 3.65 -29.20
C PRO A 277 4.67 2.84 -29.10
N LEU A 278 4.04 2.83 -27.91
CA LEU A 278 2.77 2.13 -27.70
C LEU A 278 1.71 2.68 -28.66
N SER A 279 1.10 1.81 -29.47
CA SER A 279 0.04 2.18 -30.42
C SER A 279 -1.07 3.00 -29.75
N ASN A 280 -1.49 4.08 -30.39
CA ASN A 280 -2.59 4.94 -29.94
C ASN A 280 -3.95 4.20 -29.76
N ARG A 281 -4.08 2.99 -30.32
CA ARG A 281 -5.24 2.10 -30.09
C ARG A 281 -5.22 1.41 -28.72
N ALA A 282 -4.06 1.27 -28.09
CA ALA A 282 -3.94 0.80 -26.71
C ALA A 282 -4.18 1.97 -25.73
N ILE A 283 -4.96 1.70 -24.68
CA ILE A 283 -5.40 2.66 -23.65
C ILE A 283 -5.86 4.03 -24.21
N PRO A 284 -6.79 4.06 -25.18
CA PRO A 284 -7.13 5.29 -25.93
C PRO A 284 -7.85 6.35 -25.08
N ARG A 285 -8.27 6.01 -23.85
CA ARG A 285 -8.96 6.92 -22.91
C ARG A 285 -8.06 7.52 -21.83
N LEU A 286 -6.75 7.20 -21.82
CA LEU A 286 -5.83 7.63 -20.76
C LEU A 286 -5.89 9.15 -20.53
N ARG A 287 -6.19 9.54 -19.29
CA ARG A 287 -6.30 10.94 -18.82
C ARG A 287 -5.22 11.32 -17.83
N LEU A 288 -4.81 10.38 -16.98
CA LEU A 288 -3.77 10.56 -15.97
C LEU A 288 -2.63 9.57 -16.21
N PHE A 289 -1.41 10.08 -16.36
CA PHE A 289 -0.19 9.28 -16.31
C PHE A 289 0.61 9.62 -15.06
N LYS A 290 1.10 8.60 -14.36
CA LYS A 290 2.01 8.72 -13.22
C LYS A 290 3.22 7.80 -13.42
N GLY A 291 4.42 8.29 -13.15
CA GLY A 291 5.64 7.47 -13.23
C GLY A 291 6.84 8.19 -13.86
N PRO A 292 7.88 7.44 -14.26
CA PRO A 292 9.15 8.00 -14.74
C PRO A 292 9.02 8.92 -15.95
N ARG A 293 9.77 10.04 -15.92
CA ARG A 293 9.88 11.00 -17.04
C ARG A 293 10.18 10.32 -18.38
N GLN A 294 11.11 9.37 -18.40
CA GLN A 294 11.57 8.68 -19.60
C GLN A 294 10.47 7.82 -20.27
N LEU A 295 9.44 7.42 -19.51
CA LEU A 295 8.33 6.62 -19.99
C LEU A 295 7.09 7.46 -20.34
N ALA A 296 6.99 8.70 -19.83
CA ALA A 296 5.81 9.54 -20.02
C ALA A 296 5.51 9.77 -21.51
N ALA A 297 6.47 10.25 -22.31
CA ALA A 297 6.27 10.48 -23.75
C ALA A 297 5.78 9.23 -24.50
N PHE A 298 6.29 8.04 -24.12
CA PHE A 298 5.89 6.76 -24.69
C PHE A 298 4.42 6.39 -24.39
N PHE A 299 3.97 6.59 -23.15
CA PHE A 299 2.61 6.23 -22.72
C PHE A 299 1.55 7.30 -23.01
N ILE A 300 1.91 8.56 -23.22
CA ILE A 300 0.94 9.66 -23.47
C ILE A 300 0.74 10.00 -24.95
N ALA A 301 1.68 9.65 -25.84
CA ALA A 301 1.66 10.08 -27.24
C ALA A 301 0.33 9.78 -27.96
N GLY A 302 -0.35 10.85 -28.39
CA GLY A 302 -1.61 10.76 -29.13
C GLY A 302 -2.83 10.35 -28.29
N ARG A 303 -2.77 10.49 -26.96
CA ARG A 303 -3.86 10.18 -26.01
C ARG A 303 -4.37 11.45 -25.29
N PRO A 304 -5.61 11.47 -24.77
CA PRO A 304 -6.22 12.66 -24.17
C PRO A 304 -5.76 12.90 -22.71
N VAL A 305 -4.44 12.89 -22.49
CA VAL A 305 -3.84 13.04 -21.16
C VAL A 305 -3.87 14.51 -20.73
N SER A 306 -4.59 14.78 -19.65
CA SER A 306 -4.72 16.11 -19.04
C SER A 306 -3.84 16.30 -17.81
N THR A 307 -3.48 15.21 -17.13
CA THR A 307 -2.76 15.22 -15.86
C THR A 307 -1.54 14.30 -15.95
N ILE A 308 -0.38 14.81 -15.55
CA ILE A 308 0.85 14.01 -15.48
C ILE A 308 1.49 14.18 -14.10
N GLU A 309 1.85 13.05 -13.48
CA GLU A 309 2.67 12.99 -12.27
C GLU A 309 4.02 12.34 -12.58
N LEU A 310 5.02 13.18 -12.85
CA LEU A 310 6.38 12.76 -13.14
C LEU A 310 7.09 12.37 -11.84
N GLU A 311 7.23 11.07 -11.63
CA GLU A 311 8.10 10.51 -10.60
C GLU A 311 9.55 10.53 -11.12
N GLY A 312 10.48 10.98 -10.29
CA GLY A 312 11.90 10.77 -10.53
C GLY A 312 12.27 9.29 -10.45
N SER A 313 13.45 8.93 -10.97
CA SER A 313 13.93 7.55 -10.98
C SER A 313 13.82 6.88 -9.60
N THR A 314 13.42 5.62 -9.57
CA THR A 314 13.39 4.78 -8.35
C THR A 314 14.78 4.63 -7.75
N ASP A 315 15.80 4.52 -8.61
CA ASP A 315 17.19 4.77 -8.28
C ASP A 315 17.42 6.27 -8.02
N ALA A 316 17.02 6.72 -6.81
CA ALA A 316 17.32 8.06 -6.32
C ALA A 316 18.83 8.39 -6.39
N TRP A 317 19.68 7.36 -6.31
CA TRP A 317 21.13 7.39 -6.52
C TRP A 317 21.57 7.85 -7.91
N GLN A 318 20.81 7.50 -8.94
CA GLN A 318 21.13 7.85 -10.33
C GLN A 318 20.52 9.19 -10.72
N GLU A 319 19.38 9.58 -10.14
CA GLU A 319 18.64 10.76 -10.58
C GLU A 319 19.46 12.07 -10.50
N TRP A 320 20.26 12.28 -9.44
CA TRP A 320 21.04 13.52 -9.32
C TRP A 320 22.21 13.61 -10.31
N ARG A 321 22.52 12.51 -11.02
CA ARG A 321 23.53 12.49 -12.08
C ARG A 321 22.94 12.88 -13.43
N ILE A 322 21.61 12.92 -13.58
CA ILE A 322 20.95 13.31 -14.84
C ILE A 322 21.23 14.81 -15.08
N PRO A 323 21.96 15.17 -16.16
CA PRO A 323 22.24 16.55 -16.51
C PRO A 323 20.96 17.35 -16.78
N HIS A 324 20.93 18.63 -16.41
CA HIS A 324 19.77 19.53 -16.56
C HIS A 324 19.19 19.49 -17.99
N ARG A 325 20.08 19.50 -19.00
CA ARG A 325 19.73 19.43 -20.43
C ARG A 325 18.91 18.19 -20.82
N GLU A 326 19.11 17.06 -20.14
CA GLU A 326 18.40 15.80 -20.42
C GLU A 326 16.99 15.85 -19.84
N ILE A 327 16.81 16.45 -18.66
CA ILE A 327 15.48 16.71 -18.09
C ILE A 327 14.69 17.73 -18.94
N VAL A 328 15.34 18.79 -19.41
CA VAL A 328 14.71 19.76 -20.32
C VAL A 328 14.31 19.11 -21.66
N ALA A 329 15.14 18.20 -22.18
CA ALA A 329 14.81 17.41 -23.39
C ALA A 329 13.64 16.44 -23.13
N GLU A 330 13.65 15.68 -22.03
CA GLU A 330 12.54 14.82 -21.60
C GLU A 330 11.23 15.60 -21.53
N LEU A 331 11.23 16.79 -20.90
CA LEU A 331 10.04 17.64 -20.79
C LEU A 331 9.55 18.14 -22.16
N ALA A 332 10.45 18.50 -23.08
CA ALA A 332 10.10 18.89 -24.44
C ALA A 332 9.49 17.73 -25.24
N ASP A 333 10.00 16.51 -25.09
CA ASP A 333 9.44 15.31 -25.72
C ASP A 333 8.07 14.94 -25.15
N ILE A 334 7.86 15.09 -23.83
CA ILE A 334 6.56 14.93 -23.17
C ILE A 334 5.56 15.97 -23.70
N ALA A 335 5.97 17.23 -23.83
CA ALA A 335 5.12 18.31 -24.34
C ALA A 335 4.69 18.09 -25.79
N LYS A 336 5.62 17.63 -26.63
CA LYS A 336 5.35 17.23 -28.00
C LYS A 336 4.40 16.03 -28.09
N ALA A 337 4.49 15.08 -27.15
CA ALA A 337 3.63 13.91 -27.10
C ALA A 337 2.20 14.23 -26.60
N ALA A 338 2.06 15.18 -25.68
CA ALA A 338 0.79 15.65 -25.12
C ALA A 338 0.79 17.17 -24.85
N PRO A 339 0.46 18.00 -25.87
CA PRO A 339 0.41 19.47 -25.71
C PRO A 339 -0.82 19.95 -24.91
N GLY A 340 -1.78 19.08 -24.63
CA GLY A 340 -3.02 19.37 -23.92
C GLY A 340 -2.98 19.21 -22.39
N ILE A 341 -1.79 19.10 -21.79
CA ILE A 341 -1.63 18.92 -20.34
C ILE A 341 -2.09 20.19 -19.60
N LEU A 342 -2.92 19.99 -18.57
CA LEU A 342 -3.48 21.03 -17.71
C LEU A 342 -2.93 20.98 -16.28
N SER A 343 -2.49 19.79 -15.82
CA SER A 343 -1.90 19.60 -14.50
C SER A 343 -0.60 18.79 -14.61
N LEU A 344 0.48 19.32 -14.02
CA LEU A 344 1.80 18.69 -14.01
C LEU A 344 2.32 18.64 -12.56
N THR A 345 2.47 17.44 -12.02
CA THR A 345 3.34 17.20 -10.86
C THR A 345 4.71 16.75 -11.37
N THR A 346 5.79 17.30 -10.83
CA THR A 346 7.14 16.81 -11.11
C THR A 346 8.02 16.89 -9.86
N SER A 347 8.80 15.84 -9.62
CA SER A 347 9.93 15.95 -8.71
C SER A 347 11.11 16.63 -9.41
N ALA A 348 11.50 17.79 -8.92
CA ALA A 348 12.65 18.55 -9.41
C ALA A 348 13.70 18.65 -8.30
N MET A 349 14.97 18.52 -8.68
CA MET A 349 16.10 18.85 -7.80
C MET A 349 16.17 20.36 -7.64
N MET A 350 16.36 20.87 -6.42
CA MET A 350 16.32 22.30 -6.09
C MET A 350 17.20 23.17 -7.00
N ARG A 351 18.38 22.66 -7.39
CA ARG A 351 19.34 23.37 -8.28
C ARG A 351 18.88 23.52 -9.73
N GLN A 352 17.88 22.74 -10.16
CA GLN A 352 17.42 22.65 -11.55
C GLN A 352 16.14 23.47 -11.80
N ILE A 353 15.51 23.98 -10.73
CA ILE A 353 14.17 24.58 -10.80
C ILE A 353 14.09 25.78 -11.76
N PRO A 354 15.07 26.70 -11.88
CA PRO A 354 15.00 27.78 -12.88
C PRO A 354 14.86 27.27 -14.32
N ASP A 355 15.79 26.42 -14.78
CA ASP A 355 15.78 25.86 -16.14
C ASP A 355 14.52 25.01 -16.41
N VAL A 356 14.13 24.20 -15.43
CA VAL A 356 12.94 23.34 -15.50
C VAL A 356 11.66 24.17 -15.52
N SER A 357 11.58 25.26 -14.75
CA SER A 357 10.44 26.18 -14.74
C SER A 357 10.30 26.89 -16.10
N ALA A 358 11.41 27.38 -16.67
CA ALA A 358 11.44 27.99 -18.00
C ALA A 358 11.04 27.02 -19.10
N ALA A 359 11.50 25.76 -19.03
CA ALA A 359 11.05 24.70 -19.91
C ALA A 359 9.54 24.47 -19.77
N ILE A 360 9.02 24.34 -18.54
CA ILE A 360 7.58 24.13 -18.29
C ILE A 360 6.73 25.28 -18.83
N ALA A 361 7.11 26.54 -18.54
CA ALA A 361 6.41 27.73 -19.02
C ALA A 361 6.39 27.83 -20.55
N THR A 362 7.51 27.49 -21.21
CA THR A 362 7.63 27.51 -22.67
C THR A 362 6.84 26.39 -23.34
N GLN A 363 6.86 25.19 -22.76
CA GLN A 363 6.31 23.98 -23.38
C GLN A 363 4.82 23.77 -23.09
N TRP A 364 4.31 24.26 -21.95
CA TRP A 364 2.90 24.18 -21.56
C TRP A 364 2.30 25.55 -21.18
N PRO A 365 2.13 26.46 -22.16
CA PRO A 365 1.56 27.79 -21.89
C PRO A 365 0.11 27.77 -21.37
N ASN A 366 -0.59 26.63 -21.48
CA ASN A 366 -1.97 26.41 -21.01
C ASN A 366 -2.07 25.64 -19.68
N LEU A 367 -0.94 25.38 -19.00
CA LEU A 367 -0.90 24.62 -17.75
C LEU A 367 -1.56 25.42 -16.62
N ARG A 368 -2.54 24.80 -15.95
CA ARG A 368 -3.34 25.42 -14.88
C ARG A 368 -2.90 25.01 -13.48
N GLU A 369 -2.35 23.82 -13.32
CA GLU A 369 -1.84 23.30 -12.05
C GLU A 369 -0.40 22.83 -12.21
N LEU A 370 0.48 23.33 -11.35
CA LEU A 370 1.87 22.90 -11.24
C LEU A 370 2.13 22.48 -9.80
N ARG A 371 2.59 21.25 -9.60
CA ARG A 371 3.05 20.74 -8.30
C ARG A 371 4.53 20.43 -8.38
N LEU A 372 5.32 21.21 -7.67
CA LEU A 372 6.74 20.97 -7.49
C LEU A 372 6.91 20.20 -6.19
N VAL A 373 7.45 18.98 -6.30
CA VAL A 373 7.83 18.16 -5.14
C VAL A 373 9.35 18.22 -5.02
N PRO A 374 9.92 18.93 -4.03
CA PRO A 374 11.35 18.87 -3.78
C PRO A 374 11.72 17.42 -3.43
N ARG A 375 12.54 16.77 -4.25
CA ARG A 375 13.21 15.54 -3.83
C ARG A 375 14.50 15.94 -3.15
N ASP A 376 14.56 15.71 -1.85
CA ASP A 376 15.79 15.84 -1.10
C ASP A 376 16.81 14.78 -1.53
N VAL A 377 18.06 15.19 -1.46
CA VAL A 377 19.22 14.34 -1.71
C VAL A 377 19.42 13.49 -0.46
N TYR A 378 19.06 12.20 -0.50
CA TYR A 378 19.44 11.21 0.52
C TYR A 378 20.96 11.02 0.52
N VAL A 379 21.71 11.96 1.12
CA VAL A 379 23.14 11.82 1.34
C VAL A 379 23.31 10.60 2.25
N PRO A 380 23.95 9.51 1.79
CA PRO A 380 24.19 8.36 2.65
C PRO A 380 25.09 8.85 3.78
N PRO A 381 24.91 8.34 5.01
CA PRO A 381 25.87 8.63 6.07
C PRO A 381 27.26 8.27 5.55
N SER A 382 28.14 9.27 5.48
CA SER A 382 29.52 9.09 5.01
C SER A 382 30.14 7.93 5.80
N PRO A 383 30.87 6.98 5.17
CA PRO A 383 31.39 5.78 5.83
C PRO A 383 32.50 6.04 6.87
N VAL A 384 32.60 7.27 7.39
CA VAL A 384 33.42 7.63 8.55
C VAL A 384 32.73 7.06 9.80
N GLY A 385 33.26 5.94 10.31
CA GLY A 385 32.68 5.17 11.39
C GLY A 385 32.53 5.95 12.71
N ARG A 386 31.39 6.59 12.90
CA ARG A 386 30.87 6.95 14.23
C ARG A 386 30.01 5.81 14.74
N VAL A 387 30.56 5.08 15.72
CA VAL A 387 29.76 4.21 16.59
C VAL A 387 28.84 5.12 17.40
N VAL A 388 27.56 5.16 17.03
CA VAL A 388 26.51 5.77 17.85
C VAL A 388 26.01 4.66 18.78
N LEU A 389 26.36 4.76 20.05
CA LEU A 389 25.71 3.98 21.10
C LEU A 389 24.28 4.52 21.25
N TYR A 390 23.28 3.67 21.07
CA TYR A 390 21.90 4.00 21.37
C TYR A 390 21.63 3.62 22.83
N ASP A 391 21.53 4.63 23.71
CA ASP A 391 20.89 4.42 25.01
C ASP A 391 19.42 4.05 24.78
N SER A 392 19.00 2.98 25.44
CA SER A 392 17.71 2.33 25.20
C SER A 392 16.70 2.72 26.27
N ASP A 393 16.33 4.01 26.29
CA ASP A 393 15.21 4.50 27.09
C ASP A 393 13.92 3.90 26.53
N SER A 394 13.52 2.79 27.14
CA SER A 394 12.28 2.08 26.86
C SER A 394 11.29 2.45 27.96
N GLU A 395 10.34 3.33 27.62
CA GLU A 395 9.19 3.62 28.48
C GLU A 395 8.31 2.37 28.60
N SER A 396 8.58 1.56 29.62
CA SER A 396 7.69 0.51 30.07
C SER A 396 6.50 1.14 30.79
N GLU A 397 5.31 1.05 30.19
CA GLU A 397 4.04 1.25 30.92
C GLU A 397 3.88 0.10 31.94
N GLU A 398 4.44 0.28 33.14
CA GLU A 398 4.15 -0.58 34.30
C GLU A 398 2.73 -0.27 34.80
N GLU A 399 1.75 -1.08 34.38
CA GLU A 399 0.48 -1.21 35.10
C GLU A 399 0.77 -1.94 36.43
N SER A 400 0.95 -1.18 37.51
CA SER A 400 1.02 -1.71 38.88
C SER A 400 -0.36 -2.13 39.39
N ASP A 401 -0.60 -3.45 39.39
CA ASP A 401 -1.81 -4.09 39.93
C ASP A 401 -1.64 -4.42 41.43
N ASP A 402 -1.52 -3.36 42.25
CA ASP A 402 -1.47 -3.48 43.71
C ASP A 402 -2.88 -3.33 44.31
N GLY A 403 -3.59 -4.46 44.50
CA GLY A 403 -5.00 -4.46 44.90
C GLY A 403 -5.54 -5.74 45.55
N GLU A 404 -4.69 -6.58 46.15
CA GLU A 404 -5.16 -7.77 46.91
C GLU A 404 -5.75 -7.40 48.29
N ASP A 405 -7.04 -7.07 48.32
CA ASP A 405 -7.82 -7.11 49.57
C ASP A 405 -8.11 -8.56 49.97
N GLN A 406 -7.49 -9.02 51.06
CA GLN A 406 -7.69 -10.36 51.62
C GLN A 406 -9.07 -10.49 52.28
N ILE A 407 -9.93 -11.35 51.73
CA ILE A 407 -11.13 -11.84 52.40
C ILE A 407 -10.90 -13.32 52.77
N PRO A 408 -11.13 -13.73 54.04
CA PRO A 408 -10.86 -15.09 54.47
C PRO A 408 -11.88 -16.07 53.86
N VAL A 409 -11.37 -17.16 53.29
CA VAL A 409 -12.17 -18.31 52.86
C VAL A 409 -12.44 -19.19 54.07
N ASP A 410 -13.70 -19.27 54.49
CA ASP A 410 -14.19 -20.29 55.42
C ASP A 410 -14.73 -21.50 54.64
N GLU A 411 -14.76 -22.66 55.28
CA GLU A 411 -14.82 -23.98 54.64
C GLU A 411 -16.21 -24.40 54.09
N ARG A 412 -16.18 -25.48 53.28
CA ARG A 412 -17.27 -26.43 52.94
C ARG A 412 -18.23 -26.07 51.79
N VAL A 413 -18.07 -26.79 50.68
CA VAL A 413 -19.19 -27.44 49.96
C VAL A 413 -18.74 -28.84 49.50
N ASP A 414 -19.63 -29.82 49.58
CA ASP A 414 -19.39 -31.25 49.34
C ASP A 414 -19.00 -31.61 47.90
N GLU A 415 -18.13 -32.62 47.75
CA GLU A 415 -17.98 -33.37 46.52
C GLU A 415 -19.24 -34.21 46.25
N ARG A 416 -20.06 -33.80 45.29
CA ARG A 416 -21.06 -34.68 44.67
C ARG A 416 -20.54 -35.21 43.34
N VAL A 417 -20.04 -36.44 43.39
CA VAL A 417 -19.89 -37.30 42.21
C VAL A 417 -21.27 -37.45 41.54
N VAL A 418 -21.35 -37.13 40.25
CA VAL A 418 -22.52 -37.44 39.43
C VAL A 418 -22.10 -38.50 38.42
N GLU A 419 -22.34 -39.76 38.79
CA GLU A 419 -22.33 -40.86 37.84
C GLU A 419 -23.52 -40.72 36.90
N PHE A 420 -23.27 -40.60 35.59
CA PHE A 420 -24.28 -40.92 34.58
C PHE A 420 -23.98 -42.31 34.02
N SER A 421 -24.60 -43.31 34.65
CA SER A 421 -24.97 -44.52 33.95
C SER A 421 -26.32 -44.26 33.29
N ASP A 422 -26.46 -44.55 32.00
CA ASP A 422 -27.67 -45.23 31.55
C ASP A 422 -27.39 -46.04 30.30
N SER A 423 -27.86 -47.29 30.36
CA SER A 423 -27.72 -48.30 29.34
C SER A 423 -29.08 -48.58 28.73
N GLU A 424 -29.23 -48.41 27.42
CA GLU A 424 -30.26 -49.15 26.68
C GLU A 424 -29.63 -49.94 25.54
N SER A 425 -30.03 -51.21 25.48
CA SER A 425 -29.66 -52.19 24.49
C SER A 425 -30.93 -52.86 23.97
N LEU A 426 -30.83 -53.44 22.76
CA LEU A 426 -31.76 -54.34 22.03
C LEU A 426 -31.91 -53.82 20.58
N SER A 427 -31.10 -54.26 19.61
CA SER A 427 -31.06 -55.59 18.96
C SER A 427 -32.04 -55.76 17.79
N SER A 428 -31.52 -55.96 16.57
CA SER A 428 -31.69 -57.22 15.83
C SER A 428 -30.99 -57.22 14.45
N HIS A 429 -30.41 -58.36 14.08
CA HIS A 429 -30.21 -59.00 12.75
C HIS A 429 -30.56 -58.21 11.46
N SER A 430 -29.90 -58.35 10.30
CA SER A 430 -28.68 -59.07 9.84
C SER A 430 -28.31 -58.50 8.43
N SER A 431 -27.47 -59.04 7.53
CA SER A 431 -26.66 -60.27 7.40
C SER A 431 -25.61 -60.08 6.29
N SER A 432 -24.49 -60.82 6.34
CA SER A 432 -23.50 -60.92 5.23
C SER A 432 -24.05 -61.76 4.05
N PRO A 433 -23.42 -61.76 2.86
CA PRO A 433 -22.18 -62.55 2.71
C PRO A 433 -21.04 -61.89 1.91
N GLU A 434 -19.85 -62.38 2.23
CA GLU A 434 -18.60 -62.39 1.44
C GLU A 434 -18.81 -63.10 0.05
N PRO A 435 -17.90 -62.99 -0.94
CA PRO A 435 -16.68 -63.80 -0.86
C PRO A 435 -15.39 -63.34 -1.58
N SER A 436 -14.28 -63.83 -1.02
CA SER A 436 -13.10 -64.42 -1.69
C SER A 436 -12.11 -63.59 -2.53
N ILE A 437 -10.88 -63.61 -2.00
CA ILE A 437 -9.61 -63.44 -2.72
C ILE A 437 -9.31 -64.71 -3.55
N CYS A 438 -8.83 -64.56 -4.79
CA CYS A 438 -7.91 -65.52 -5.41
C CYS A 438 -7.11 -64.84 -6.53
N GLY A 439 -5.77 -64.92 -6.47
CA GLY A 439 -4.88 -64.29 -7.46
C GLY A 439 -4.50 -65.25 -8.60
N VAL A 440 -4.16 -64.70 -9.77
CA VAL A 440 -3.51 -65.42 -10.89
C VAL A 440 -2.46 -64.52 -11.53
N LEU A 441 -1.23 -65.02 -11.62
CA LEU A 441 -0.15 -64.44 -12.41
C LEU A 441 -0.43 -64.61 -13.92
N ARG A 442 -0.19 -63.58 -14.72
CA ARG A 442 0.13 -63.79 -16.14
C ARG A 442 1.01 -62.69 -16.72
N GLU A 443 2.18 -63.10 -17.18
CA GLU A 443 3.08 -62.29 -18.01
C GLU A 443 2.46 -62.06 -19.39
N SER A 444 2.73 -60.91 -20.02
CA SER A 444 2.52 -60.68 -21.46
C SER A 444 3.44 -59.56 -21.94
N ASN A 445 4.48 -59.93 -22.68
CA ASN A 445 5.36 -58.98 -23.38
C ASN A 445 4.71 -58.50 -24.68
N SER A 446 4.72 -57.18 -24.92
CA SER A 446 4.67 -56.54 -26.25
C SER A 446 4.97 -55.05 -26.05
N SER A 447 6.22 -54.62 -26.19
CA SER A 447 6.82 -54.15 -27.45
C SER A 447 6.45 -52.70 -27.79
N GLU A 448 7.37 -51.80 -27.43
CA GLU A 448 7.88 -50.69 -28.23
C GLU A 448 6.92 -50.02 -29.24
N ASP A 449 6.55 -48.77 -28.95
CA ASP A 449 6.64 -47.69 -29.93
C ASP A 449 6.76 -46.33 -29.21
N SER A 450 7.97 -45.76 -29.23
CA SER A 450 8.34 -44.58 -28.44
C SER A 450 8.58 -43.37 -29.35
N ASN A 451 7.60 -42.46 -29.45
CA ASN A 451 7.84 -41.13 -30.01
C ASN A 451 8.21 -40.15 -28.88
N PRO A 452 9.44 -39.58 -28.87
CA PRO A 452 9.81 -38.59 -27.85
C PRO A 452 9.17 -37.23 -28.15
N LEU A 453 8.41 -36.71 -27.19
CA LEU A 453 8.11 -35.28 -27.11
C LEU A 453 9.40 -34.51 -26.74
N PRO A 454 9.57 -33.27 -27.21
CA PRO A 454 10.83 -32.54 -27.04
C PRO A 454 11.02 -32.03 -25.61
N ASP A 455 12.23 -32.23 -25.07
CA ASP A 455 12.67 -31.64 -23.81
C ASP A 455 12.59 -30.11 -23.84
N VAL A 456 11.69 -29.53 -23.05
CA VAL A 456 11.71 -28.10 -22.74
C VAL A 456 12.78 -27.87 -21.66
N LEU A 457 13.99 -27.55 -22.10
CA LEU A 457 15.08 -27.13 -21.22
C LEU A 457 14.71 -25.85 -20.45
N VAL A 458 14.25 -26.03 -19.21
CA VAL A 458 14.13 -24.94 -18.24
C VAL A 458 15.53 -24.52 -17.82
N SER A 459 16.04 -23.47 -18.47
CA SER A 459 17.33 -22.87 -18.14
C SER A 459 17.30 -22.25 -16.75
N GLY A 460 17.84 -22.95 -15.76
CA GLY A 460 18.05 -22.44 -14.41
C GLY A 460 19.12 -21.36 -14.41
N TYR A 461 18.71 -20.09 -14.33
CA TYR A 461 19.61 -18.96 -14.13
C TYR A 461 20.20 -18.97 -12.71
N MET A 462 21.27 -19.73 -12.49
CA MET A 462 22.13 -19.53 -11.33
C MET A 462 22.99 -18.27 -11.54
N TYR A 463 22.77 -17.25 -10.71
CA TYR A 463 23.66 -16.09 -10.65
C TYR A 463 25.01 -16.51 -10.05
N SER A 464 26.02 -16.65 -10.91
CA SER A 464 27.41 -16.91 -10.49
C SER A 464 28.03 -15.65 -9.87
N LEU A 465 27.90 -15.51 -8.55
CA LEU A 465 28.62 -14.51 -7.75
C LEU A 465 30.11 -14.90 -7.60
N ASN A 466 30.87 -14.79 -8.68
CA ASN A 466 32.35 -14.84 -8.67
C ASN A 466 32.91 -14.11 -9.90
N GLY A 467 32.78 -12.78 -9.91
CA GLY A 467 33.42 -11.88 -10.87
C GLY A 467 34.56 -11.12 -10.19
N SER A 468 35.76 -11.16 -10.76
CA SER A 468 36.94 -10.46 -10.22
C SER A 468 36.75 -8.94 -10.24
N VAL A 469 37.07 -8.28 -9.12
CA VAL A 469 36.96 -6.83 -8.98
C VAL A 469 38.09 -6.16 -9.78
N SER A 470 37.75 -5.61 -10.94
CA SER A 470 38.61 -4.63 -11.62
C SER A 470 38.69 -3.33 -10.80
N PRO A 471 39.87 -2.70 -10.66
CA PRO A 471 40.01 -1.47 -9.90
C PRO A 471 39.25 -0.32 -10.58
N MET A 472 38.44 0.42 -9.81
CA MET A 472 37.72 1.59 -10.29
C MET A 472 38.69 2.66 -10.86
N PRO A 473 38.34 3.33 -11.96
CA PRO A 473 39.07 4.52 -12.39
C PRO A 473 38.90 5.65 -11.35
N LYS A 474 40.00 6.34 -11.03
CA LYS A 474 40.00 7.46 -10.09
C LYS A 474 39.08 8.58 -10.62
N PRO A 475 38.24 9.21 -9.77
CA PRO A 475 37.38 10.31 -10.19
C PRO A 475 38.22 11.53 -10.58
N PHE A 476 37.83 12.18 -11.68
CA PHE A 476 38.39 13.48 -12.07
C PHE A 476 38.02 14.54 -11.04
N ALA A 477 39.03 15.20 -10.46
CA ALA A 477 38.83 16.32 -9.55
C ALA A 477 38.44 17.59 -10.33
N SER A 478 37.15 17.85 -10.44
CA SER A 478 36.63 19.20 -10.70
C SER A 478 36.37 19.93 -9.38
N PRO A 479 36.45 21.28 -9.33
CA PRO A 479 36.20 22.04 -8.11
C PRO A 479 34.71 21.95 -7.73
N VAL A 480 34.42 21.15 -6.69
CA VAL A 480 33.07 21.02 -6.14
C VAL A 480 32.75 22.25 -5.30
N ILE A 481 31.95 23.16 -5.85
CA ILE A 481 31.28 24.19 -5.04
C ILE A 481 30.19 23.48 -4.25
N SER A 482 30.40 23.31 -2.94
CA SER A 482 29.47 22.59 -2.05
C SER A 482 28.22 23.44 -1.77
N TRP A 483 27.17 23.25 -2.57
CA TRP A 483 25.83 23.73 -2.29
C TRP A 483 25.07 22.68 -1.48
N ASP A 484 24.39 23.05 -0.39
CA ASP A 484 23.55 22.10 0.35
C ASP A 484 22.20 21.92 -0.36
N PRO A 485 21.89 20.72 -0.89
CA PRO A 485 20.65 20.48 -1.63
C PRO A 485 19.38 20.55 -0.76
N ARG A 486 19.52 20.56 0.57
CA ARG A 486 18.40 20.64 1.53
C ARG A 486 17.84 22.05 1.68
N ASN A 487 18.49 23.07 1.12
CA ASN A 487 18.16 24.44 1.48
C ASN A 487 16.91 24.96 0.76
N ILE A 488 15.77 24.95 1.46
CA ILE A 488 14.52 25.62 1.05
C ILE A 488 14.76 27.10 0.68
N ASP A 489 15.70 27.79 1.35
CA ASP A 489 16.07 29.17 1.02
C ASP A 489 16.44 29.35 -0.45
N ASP A 490 17.04 28.36 -1.13
CA ASP A 490 17.42 28.51 -2.55
C ASP A 490 16.18 28.61 -3.44
N LEU A 491 15.09 27.90 -3.11
CA LEU A 491 13.79 28.03 -3.77
C LEU A 491 13.11 29.35 -3.40
N VAL A 492 13.07 29.70 -2.10
CA VAL A 492 12.54 31.00 -1.63
C VAL A 492 13.26 32.16 -2.32
N ARG A 493 14.59 32.14 -2.36
CA ARG A 493 15.42 33.17 -3.01
C ARG A 493 15.22 33.18 -4.52
N SER A 494 15.00 32.04 -5.17
CA SER A 494 14.75 31.98 -6.62
C SER A 494 13.38 32.54 -7.00
N ILE A 495 12.33 32.24 -6.21
CA ILE A 495 10.99 32.82 -6.38
C ILE A 495 11.02 34.33 -6.09
N CYS A 496 11.56 34.74 -4.94
CA CYS A 496 11.65 36.14 -4.54
C CYS A 496 12.47 37.00 -5.51
N ALA A 497 13.48 36.43 -6.17
CA ALA A 497 14.29 37.12 -7.17
C ALA A 497 13.73 37.04 -8.60
N GLY A 498 12.51 36.52 -8.80
CA GLY A 498 11.88 36.40 -10.13
C GLY A 498 12.67 35.51 -11.11
N ARG A 499 13.43 34.53 -10.61
CA ARG A 499 14.26 33.63 -11.44
C ARG A 499 13.49 32.41 -11.92
N LEU A 500 12.36 32.09 -11.28
CA LEU A 500 11.46 31.07 -11.75
C LEU A 500 10.48 31.70 -12.74
N THR A 501 10.24 31.00 -13.83
CA THR A 501 9.27 31.42 -14.84
C THR A 501 8.16 30.38 -14.89
N PHE A 502 6.92 30.85 -14.93
CA PHE A 502 5.75 30.00 -14.88
C PHE A 502 4.81 30.36 -16.04
N PRO A 503 3.94 29.45 -16.49
CA PRO A 503 2.91 29.77 -17.48
C PRO A 503 1.98 30.89 -17.00
N ASP A 504 1.68 31.86 -17.86
CA ASP A 504 0.74 32.95 -17.58
C ASP A 504 -0.70 32.47 -17.28
N THR A 505 -1.01 31.20 -17.55
CA THR A 505 -2.31 30.58 -17.28
C THR A 505 -2.35 29.78 -15.98
N LEU A 506 -1.26 29.76 -15.21
CA LEU A 506 -1.15 28.99 -13.96
C LEU A 506 -2.12 29.53 -12.91
N GLN A 507 -2.98 28.66 -12.40
CA GLN A 507 -4.03 28.97 -11.41
C GLN A 507 -3.75 28.32 -10.04
N ILE A 508 -3.07 27.18 -10.03
CA ILE A 508 -2.75 26.42 -8.83
C ILE A 508 -1.24 26.13 -8.82
N LEU A 509 -0.53 26.60 -7.81
CA LEU A 509 0.84 26.21 -7.53
C LEU A 509 0.89 25.43 -6.21
N ARG A 510 1.42 24.21 -6.24
CA ARG A 510 1.65 23.40 -5.03
C ARG A 510 3.14 23.21 -4.81
N LEU A 511 3.63 23.61 -3.64
CA LEU A 511 5.00 23.48 -3.17
C LEU A 511 5.00 22.51 -1.98
N THR A 512 4.98 21.20 -2.27
CA THR A 512 4.75 20.17 -1.24
C THR A 512 6.00 19.37 -0.96
N THR A 513 6.45 19.36 0.30
CA THR A 513 7.47 18.41 0.79
C THR A 513 6.97 16.96 0.64
N PRO A 514 7.84 15.96 0.43
CA PRO A 514 7.41 14.56 0.32
C PRO A 514 6.78 14.05 1.62
N ASP A 515 5.57 13.47 1.54
CA ASP A 515 4.82 13.00 2.71
C ASP A 515 5.49 11.84 3.47
N SER A 516 6.40 11.10 2.81
CA SER A 516 7.04 9.88 3.34
C SER A 516 8.17 10.14 4.37
N TRP A 517 8.27 11.34 4.94
CA TRP A 517 9.35 11.76 5.83
C TRP A 517 8.86 11.91 7.28
N ASP A 518 8.63 10.78 7.95
CA ASP A 518 8.43 10.71 9.41
C ASP A 518 9.70 10.27 10.16
N GLY A 519 10.87 10.43 9.52
CA GLY A 519 12.16 10.24 10.17
C GLY A 519 12.58 11.45 11.03
N PRO A 520 13.56 11.29 11.93
CA PRO A 520 14.07 12.37 12.79
C PRO A 520 14.74 13.52 12.00
N ASN A 521 15.06 13.28 10.72
CA ASN A 521 15.59 14.28 9.78
C ASN A 521 14.49 14.77 8.81
N LYS A 522 13.25 14.99 9.29
CA LYS A 522 12.18 15.61 8.48
C LYS A 522 12.69 16.94 7.91
N PRO A 523 12.46 17.27 6.62
CA PRO A 523 13.02 18.50 6.05
C PRO A 523 12.49 19.70 6.83
N GLU A 524 13.29 20.76 6.93
CA GLU A 524 12.79 22.03 7.45
C GLU A 524 11.64 22.49 6.55
N THR A 525 10.41 22.33 7.02
CA THR A 525 9.22 22.87 6.36
C THR A 525 9.33 24.39 6.31
N PHE A 526 8.96 25.03 5.19
CA PHE A 526 8.94 26.49 5.00
C PHE A 526 8.58 27.24 6.28
N SER A 527 9.34 28.27 6.69
CA SER A 527 8.89 29.11 7.81
C SER A 527 7.65 29.92 7.40
N VAL A 528 6.90 30.46 8.37
CA VAL A 528 5.78 31.36 8.06
C VAL A 528 6.28 32.62 7.32
N GLU A 529 7.52 33.03 7.57
CA GLU A 529 8.16 34.12 6.82
C GLU A 529 8.44 33.73 5.37
N ASP A 530 8.92 32.51 5.11
CA ASP A 530 9.14 32.00 3.75
C ASP A 530 7.83 31.85 2.97
N GLU A 531 6.79 31.29 3.60
CA GLU A 531 5.44 31.20 3.02
C GLU A 531 4.96 32.61 2.61
N HIS A 532 5.10 33.62 3.49
CA HIS A 532 4.70 35.00 3.22
C HIS A 532 5.53 35.66 2.10
N ARG A 533 6.85 35.48 2.10
CA ARG A 533 7.75 36.04 1.07
C ARG A 533 7.49 35.43 -0.31
N ILE A 534 7.22 34.12 -0.37
CA ILE A 534 6.80 33.43 -1.60
C ILE A 534 5.46 34.00 -2.11
N ILE A 535 4.46 34.20 -1.23
CA ILE A 535 3.16 34.76 -1.63
C ILE A 535 3.32 36.14 -2.28
N LEU A 536 4.02 37.07 -1.62
CA LEU A 536 4.21 38.43 -2.13
C LEU A 536 4.96 38.44 -3.48
N ALA A 537 5.97 37.58 -3.62
CA ALA A 537 6.70 37.46 -4.87
C ALA A 537 5.82 36.92 -6.01
N LEU A 538 5.05 35.85 -5.76
CA LEU A 538 4.20 35.22 -6.76
C LEU A 538 2.99 36.08 -7.15
N GLU A 539 2.40 36.85 -6.22
CA GLU A 539 1.28 37.75 -6.51
C GLU A 539 1.65 38.81 -7.57
N THR A 540 2.91 39.29 -7.55
CA THR A 540 3.41 40.22 -8.59
C THR A 540 3.76 39.56 -9.92
N GLN A 541 4.12 38.26 -9.90
CA GLN A 541 4.57 37.51 -11.07
C GLN A 541 3.43 36.79 -11.81
N LEU A 542 2.39 36.36 -11.09
CA LEU A 542 1.31 35.51 -11.59
C LEU A 542 -0.07 36.03 -11.18
N PRO A 543 -0.61 37.05 -11.88
CA PRO A 543 -1.93 37.63 -11.58
C PRO A 543 -3.10 36.63 -11.80
N THR A 544 -2.84 35.47 -12.40
CA THR A 544 -3.80 34.38 -12.58
C THR A 544 -3.82 33.35 -11.45
N LEU A 545 -2.85 33.40 -10.52
CA LEU A 545 -2.72 32.44 -9.44
C LEU A 545 -3.87 32.58 -8.43
N ARG A 546 -4.64 31.50 -8.22
CA ARG A 546 -5.84 31.45 -7.36
C ARG A 546 -5.67 30.58 -6.13
N GLU A 547 -4.80 29.57 -6.22
CA GLU A 547 -4.47 28.67 -5.12
C GLU A 547 -2.95 28.50 -5.03
N LEU A 548 -2.42 28.78 -3.85
CA LEU A 548 -1.09 28.38 -3.44
C LEU A 548 -1.24 27.34 -2.32
N ASP A 549 -0.43 26.29 -2.35
CA ASP A 549 -0.52 25.17 -1.41
C ASP A 549 0.89 24.74 -0.96
N PHE A 550 1.21 24.95 0.32
CA PHE A 550 2.48 24.54 0.93
C PHE A 550 2.40 23.14 1.58
N GLY A 551 1.30 22.40 1.41
CA GLY A 551 1.09 21.07 1.98
C GLY A 551 0.42 21.08 3.35
N GLU A 552 0.50 19.95 4.08
CA GLU A 552 -0.21 19.73 5.33
C GLU A 552 0.33 20.56 6.52
N ARG A 553 -0.10 21.81 6.61
CA ARG A 553 -0.01 22.63 7.83
C ARG A 553 -1.38 23.14 8.28
N ARG A 554 -1.67 22.99 9.57
CA ARG A 554 -2.85 23.62 10.21
C ARG A 554 -2.80 25.16 10.13
N VAL A 555 -1.60 25.74 10.15
CA VAL A 555 -1.37 27.18 10.03
C VAL A 555 -1.76 27.71 8.65
N TRP A 556 -1.40 27.01 7.57
CA TRP A 556 -1.78 27.40 6.20
C TRP A 556 -3.30 27.46 6.02
N ARG A 557 -4.08 26.57 6.66
CA ARG A 557 -5.56 26.60 6.58
C ARG A 557 -6.17 27.91 7.12
N LEU A 558 -5.53 28.56 8.10
CA LEU A 558 -5.94 29.87 8.61
C LEU A 558 -5.62 30.97 7.58
N TYR A 559 -4.38 31.03 7.10
CA TYR A 559 -3.94 32.05 6.13
C TYR A 559 -4.60 31.91 4.74
N ARG A 560 -4.85 30.69 4.25
CA ARG A 560 -5.56 30.41 3.00
C ARG A 560 -6.94 31.09 2.95
N THR A 561 -7.63 31.16 4.09
CA THR A 561 -8.93 31.83 4.20
C THR A 561 -8.80 33.36 4.06
N MET A 562 -7.75 33.95 4.63
CA MET A 562 -7.46 35.39 4.47
C MET A 562 -6.99 35.72 3.05
N TRP A 563 -6.09 34.92 2.48
CA TRP A 563 -5.54 35.16 1.15
C TRP A 563 -6.59 35.01 0.03
N THR A 564 -7.47 34.00 0.12
CA THR A 564 -8.59 33.87 -0.84
C THR A 564 -9.62 35.00 -0.73
N GLN A 565 -9.76 35.67 0.42
CA GLN A 565 -10.55 36.91 0.53
C GLN A 565 -9.85 38.09 -0.15
N ILE A 566 -8.53 38.23 -0.01
CA ILE A 566 -7.74 39.29 -0.65
C ILE A 566 -7.75 39.11 -2.19
N SER A 567 -7.44 37.92 -2.69
CA SER A 567 -7.31 37.66 -4.14
C SER A 567 -8.63 37.61 -4.90
N SER A 568 -9.77 37.39 -4.23
CA SER A 568 -11.10 37.43 -4.85
C SER A 568 -11.66 38.85 -5.07
N GLY A 569 -10.88 39.90 -4.77
CA GLY A 569 -11.28 41.29 -4.99
C GLY A 569 -12.28 41.82 -3.96
N ALA A 570 -12.45 41.13 -2.82
CA ALA A 570 -13.10 41.71 -1.66
C ALA A 570 -12.19 42.82 -1.11
N LYS A 571 -12.45 44.07 -1.52
CA LYS A 571 -11.87 45.27 -0.92
C LYS A 571 -12.28 45.34 0.55
N ILE A 572 -11.51 44.70 1.42
CA ILE A 572 -11.57 44.95 2.86
C ILE A 572 -11.03 46.36 3.06
N ALA A 573 -11.94 47.31 3.23
CA ALA A 573 -11.60 48.63 3.73
C ALA A 573 -11.00 48.48 5.13
N SER A 574 -9.80 49.03 5.31
CA SER A 574 -9.13 49.26 6.60
C SER A 574 -9.12 48.10 7.61
N VAL A 575 -8.06 47.28 7.59
CA VAL A 575 -7.53 46.72 8.83
C VAL A 575 -6.58 47.78 9.42
N HIS A 576 -7.03 48.48 10.47
CA HIS A 576 -6.14 49.33 11.25
C HIS A 576 -5.15 48.47 12.03
N HIS A 577 -3.85 48.66 11.80
CA HIS A 577 -2.84 48.25 12.76
C HIS A 577 -2.92 49.17 14.00
N SER A 578 -3.26 48.59 15.14
CA SER A 578 -2.79 49.06 16.45
C SER A 578 -1.77 48.04 16.96
N ALA A 579 -0.72 48.53 17.61
CA ALA A 579 0.46 47.77 18.06
C ALA A 579 0.13 46.69 19.10
#